data_AF-W1XL41-F1
#
_entry.id   AF-W1XL41-F1
#
_cell.length_a   1.000
_cell.length_b   1.000
_cell.length_c   1.000
_cell.angle_alpha   90.00
_cell.angle_beta   90.00
_cell.angle_gamma   90.00
#
_symmetry.space_group_name_H-M   'P 1'
#
loop_
_entity.id
_entity.type
_entity.pdbx_description
1 polymer ?
#
loop_
_entity_poly.entity_id
_entity_poly.type
_entity_poly.pdbx_seq_one_letter_code
_entity_poly.pdbx_strand_id
1 'polypeptide(L)' 'ILKANGIPFVFVDRCIDGFEGYPGIYFNNKEGVKVGVEYLYNKGKRKIAFVSGPGEININRQRLEGY' A
#
# COMPACT_ATOMS: atom_id res chain seq x y z
N ILE A 1 4.66 14.82 -18.13
CA ILE A 1 3.65 15.78 -18.64
C ILE A 1 3.33 16.84 -17.57
N LEU A 2 2.76 16.49 -16.41
CA LEU A 2 2.35 17.48 -15.39
C LEU A 2 3.52 18.34 -14.88
N LYS A 3 4.58 17.71 -14.33
CA LYS A 3 5.80 18.40 -13.88
C LYS A 3 6.43 19.27 -14.97
N ALA A 4 6.56 18.73 -16.18
CA ALA A 4 7.21 19.41 -17.30
C ALA A 4 6.46 20.66 -17.78
N ASN A 5 5.14 20.74 -17.52
CA ASN A 5 4.30 21.88 -17.88
C ASN A 5 3.99 22.79 -16.67
N GLY A 6 4.65 22.59 -15.52
CA GLY A 6 4.41 23.40 -14.31
C GLY A 6 3.01 23.24 -13.72
N ILE A 7 2.31 22.15 -14.03
CA ILE A 7 0.95 21.89 -13.54
C ILE A 7 1.05 21.34 -12.12
N PRO A 8 0.39 21.93 -11.10
CA PRO A 8 0.34 21.38 -9.74
C PRO A 8 -0.40 20.04 -9.72
N PHE A 9 0.10 19.08 -8.94
CA PHE A 9 -0.52 17.78 -8.77
C PHE A 9 -0.24 17.19 -7.39
N VAL A 10 -1.05 16.23 -6.99
CA VAL A 10 -0.92 15.46 -5.75
C VAL A 10 -1.06 13.98 -6.10
N PHE A 11 -0.18 13.13 -5.56
CA PHE A 11 -0.31 11.69 -5.72
C PHE A 11 -1.40 11.14 -4.81
N VAL A 12 -2.16 10.15 -5.28
CA VAL A 12 -3.19 9.47 -4.49
C VAL A 12 -3.01 7.96 -4.63
N ASP A 13 -3.25 7.23 -3.54
CA ASP A 13 -3.22 5.76 -3.43
C ASP A 13 -1.82 5.14 -3.52
N ARG A 14 -1.01 5.50 -4.52
CA ARG A 14 0.28 4.85 -4.81
C ARG A 14 1.46 5.73 -4.48
N CYS A 15 2.26 5.29 -3.51
CA CYS A 15 3.61 5.81 -3.33
C CYS A 15 4.50 5.27 -4.46
N ILE A 16 5.19 6.16 -5.16
CA ILE A 16 6.10 5.83 -6.26
C ILE A 16 7.51 6.12 -5.79
N ASP A 17 8.36 5.10 -5.79
CA ASP A 17 9.76 5.22 -5.40
C ASP A 17 10.46 6.29 -6.26
N GLY A 18 11.19 7.21 -5.62
CA GLY A 18 11.85 8.35 -6.26
C GLY A 18 10.98 9.60 -6.43
N PHE A 19 9.73 9.57 -5.95
CA PHE A 19 8.81 10.72 -5.95
C PHE A 19 8.39 11.14 -4.53
N GLU A 20 9.15 10.76 -3.50
CA GLU A 20 8.85 11.04 -2.09
C GLU A 20 8.81 12.55 -1.77
N GLY A 21 9.47 13.37 -2.58
CA GLY A 21 9.46 14.83 -2.46
C GLY A 21 8.18 15.52 -2.96
N TYR A 22 7.20 14.78 -3.49
CA TYR A 22 5.93 15.32 -3.96
C TYR A 22 4.81 15.13 -2.94
N PRO A 23 3.84 16.07 -2.88
CA PRO A 23 2.68 15.88 -2.02
C PRO A 23 1.90 14.63 -2.44
N GLY A 24 1.48 13.86 -1.46
CA GLY A 24 0.70 12.66 -1.71
C GLY A 24 -0.15 12.22 -0.53
N ILE A 25 -1.27 11.58 -0.85
CA ILE A 25 -2.22 11.00 0.09
C ILE A 25 -2.19 9.49 -0.12
N TYR A 26 -1.71 8.77 0.88
CA TYR A 26 -1.47 7.33 0.81
C TYR A 26 -2.16 6.59 1.94
N PHE A 27 -2.37 5.30 1.73
CA PHE A 27 -2.83 4.41 2.77
C PHE A 27 -1.66 3.85 3.58
N ASN A 28 -1.86 3.64 4.88
CA ASN A 28 -1.00 2.77 5.66
C ASN A 28 -1.32 1.31 5.31
N ASN A 29 -0.74 0.84 4.21
CA ASN A 29 -1.05 -0.47 3.63
C ASN A 29 -0.69 -1.63 4.57
N LYS A 30 0.42 -1.50 5.30
CA LYS A 30 0.85 -2.49 6.28
C LYS A 30 -0.16 -2.63 7.41
N GLU A 31 -0.54 -1.50 8.03
CA GLU A 31 -1.52 -1.52 9.12
C GLU A 31 -2.89 -2.00 8.65
N GLY A 32 -3.32 -1.61 7.45
CA GLY A 32 -4.60 -2.05 6.89
C GLY A 32 -4.69 -3.57 6.76
N VAL A 33 -3.61 -4.23 6.31
CA VAL A 33 -3.58 -5.70 6.24
C VAL A 33 -3.53 -6.32 7.63
N LYS A 34 -2.71 -5.78 8.53
CA LYS A 34 -2.61 -6.26 9.91
C LYS A 34 -3.97 -6.28 10.60
N VAL A 35 -4.74 -5.19 10.49
CA VAL A 35 -6.11 -5.10 11.03
C VAL A 35 -7.02 -6.18 10.42
N GLY A 36 -6.92 -6.45 9.11
CA GLY A 36 -7.69 -7.49 8.45
C GLY A 36 -7.32 -8.91 8.91
N VAL A 37 -6.03 -9.19 9.07
CA VAL A 37 -5.54 -10.49 9.58
C VAL A 37 -5.95 -10.68 11.04
N GLU A 38 -5.78 -9.66 11.88
CA GLU A 38 -6.20 -9.68 13.28
C GLU A 38 -7.70 -9.94 13.41
N TYR A 39 -8.53 -9.32 12.57
CA TYR A 39 -9.97 -9.62 12.53
C TYR A 39 -10.25 -11.11 12.28
N LEU A 40 -9.60 -11.71 11.28
CA LEU A 40 -9.78 -13.14 10.97
C LEU A 40 -9.24 -14.04 12.09
N TYR A 41 -8.09 -13.69 12.67
CA TYR A 41 -7.50 -14.38 13.81
C TYR A 41 -8.44 -14.37 15.02
N ASN A 42 -9.04 -13.22 15.33
CA ASN A 42 -9.99 -13.03 16.43
C ASN A 42 -11.30 -13.82 16.19
N LYS A 43 -11.59 -14.20 14.95
CA LYS A 43 -12.70 -15.11 14.57
C LYS A 43 -12.30 -16.58 14.54
N GLY A 44 -11.14 -16.93 15.10
CA GLY A 44 -10.65 -18.31 15.17
C GLY A 44 -10.07 -18.85 13.86
N LYS A 45 -9.88 -18.01 12.83
CA LYS A 45 -9.22 -18.44 11.60
C LYS A 45 -7.72 -18.56 11.85
N ARG A 46 -7.11 -19.63 11.36
CA ARG A 46 -5.66 -19.94 11.54
C ARG A 46 -4.96 -20.34 10.25
N LYS A 47 -5.71 -20.68 9.20
CA LYS A 47 -5.19 -20.98 7.86
C LYS A 47 -5.69 -19.89 6.92
N ILE A 48 -4.98 -18.77 6.89
CA ILE A 48 -5.32 -17.59 6.10
C ILE A 48 -4.31 -17.55 4.96
N ALA A 49 -4.75 -17.50 3.71
CA ALA A 49 -3.86 -17.33 2.56
C ALA A 49 -3.82 -15.86 2.14
N PHE A 50 -2.67 -15.38 1.69
CA PHE A 50 -2.50 -14.03 1.13
C PHE A 50 -2.19 -14.13 -0.36
N VAL A 51 -3.12 -13.66 -1.19
CA VAL A 51 -2.97 -13.63 -2.66
C VAL A 51 -2.62 -12.20 -3.05
N SER A 52 -1.44 -12.01 -3.65
CA SER A 52 -0.91 -10.68 -3.99
C SER A 52 -0.44 -10.62 -5.44
N GLY A 53 -0.28 -9.40 -5.95
CA GLY A 53 0.35 -9.14 -7.23
C GLY A 53 1.88 -9.22 -7.16
N PRO A 54 2.58 -8.76 -8.22
CA PRO A 54 4.04 -8.78 -8.28
C PRO A 54 4.69 -8.05 -7.09
N GLY A 55 5.72 -8.64 -6.49
CA GLY A 55 6.41 -8.12 -5.30
C GLY A 55 7.28 -6.88 -5.53
N GLU A 56 7.56 -6.57 -6.79
CA GLU A 56 8.29 -5.36 -7.22
C GLU A 56 7.47 -4.08 -7.00
N ILE A 57 6.14 -4.19 -6.92
CA ILE A 57 5.27 -3.06 -6.68
C ILE A 57 5.27 -2.76 -5.18
N ASN A 58 5.71 -1.55 -4.80
CA ASN A 58 5.87 -1.13 -3.41
C ASN A 58 4.61 -1.40 -2.55
N ILE A 59 3.42 -1.10 -3.08
CA ILE A 59 2.16 -1.36 -2.36
C ILE A 59 1.93 -2.85 -2.05
N ASN A 60 2.32 -3.75 -2.95
CA ASN A 60 2.16 -5.19 -2.74
C ASN A 60 3.12 -5.69 -1.67
N ARG A 61 4.35 -5.15 -1.64
CA ARG A 61 5.34 -5.43 -0.59
C ARG A 61 4.84 -4.96 0.79
N GLN A 62 4.37 -3.72 0.91
CA GLN A 62 3.83 -3.20 2.18
C GLN A 62 2.66 -4.02 2.70
N ARG A 63 1.76 -4.47 1.80
CA ARG A 63 0.63 -5.32 2.17
C ARG A 63 1.08 -6.71 2.60
N LEU A 64 2.06 -7.30 1.91
CA LEU A 64 2.65 -8.58 2.30
C LEU A 64 3.37 -8.49 3.66
N GLU A 65 4.03 -7.38 3.97
CA GLU A 65 4.64 -7.13 5.29
C GLU A 65 3.62 -6.95 6.43
N GLY A 66 2.37 -6.61 6.10
CA GLY A 66 1.28 -6.47 7.06
C GLY A 66 0.49 -7.75 7.29
N TYR A 67 0.62 -8.74 6.40
CA TYR A 67 0.02 -10.06 6.51
C TYR A 67 0.82 -10.93 7.48
#